data_AF-A0A2V3Y2H7-F1
#
_entry.id   AF-A0A2V3Y2H7-F1
#
_cell.length_a   1.000
_cell.length_b   1.000
_cell.length_c   1.000
_cell.angle_alpha   90.00
_cell.angle_beta   90.00
_cell.angle_gamma   90.00
#
_symmetry.space_group_name_H-M   'P 1'
#
loop_
_entity.id
_entity.type
_entity.pdbx_description
1 polymer ?
#
loop_
_entity_poly.entity_id
_entity_poly.type
_entity_poly.pdbx_seq_one_letter_code
_entity_poly.pdbx_strand_id
1 'polypeptide(L)' 'MRTIEFKMERPGLVKAGDEVSIIEREGTSSYSYIIDPAVAMSGCYTGRDRIKSDHGIVKEVKHNDRGYYVIVEFDE' A
#
# COMPACT_ATOMS: atom_id res chain seq x y z
N MET A 1 -14.13 1.64 -4.27
CA MET A 1 -13.50 1.53 -2.93
C MET A 1 -12.84 0.17 -2.74
N ARG A 2 -11.52 0.12 -2.92
CA ARG A 2 -10.69 -1.09 -2.81
C ARG A 2 -9.67 -0.93 -1.70
N THR A 3 -9.56 -1.91 -0.81
CA THR A 3 -8.57 -1.88 0.29
C THR A 3 -7.38 -2.75 -0.05
N ILE A 4 -6.19 -2.20 0.12
CA ILE A 4 -4.91 -2.87 -0.15
C ILE A 4 -4.07 -2.85 1.11
N GLU A 5 -3.44 -3.98 1.40
CA GLU A 5 -2.51 -4.12 2.51
C GLU A 5 -1.08 -3.90 2.02
N PHE A 6 -0.37 -2.98 2.67
CA PHE A 6 1.04 -2.71 2.45
C PHE A 6 1.83 -3.15 3.66
N LYS A 7 2.91 -3.90 3.43
CA LYS A 7 3.84 -4.27 4.48
C LYS A 7 4.83 -3.13 4.68
N MET A 8 4.92 -2.67 5.91
CA MET A 8 5.83 -1.61 6.36
C MET A 8 6.93 -2.21 7.23
N GLU A 9 8.18 -1.88 6.93
CA GLU A 9 9.32 -2.35 7.73
C GLU A 9 9.51 -1.55 9.02
N ARG A 10 9.11 -0.27 9.02
CA ARG A 10 9.37 0.65 10.14
C ARG A 10 8.09 1.30 10.67
N PRO A 11 7.77 1.18 11.98
CA PRO A 11 6.60 1.80 12.58
C PRO A 11 6.64 3.33 12.54
N GLY A 12 5.47 3.97 12.61
CA GLY A 12 5.34 5.40 12.84
C GLY A 12 5.57 6.29 11.62
N LEU A 13 5.64 5.72 10.42
CA LEU A 13 5.76 6.48 9.17
C LEU A 13 4.41 6.98 8.63
N VAL A 14 3.32 6.26 8.91
CA VAL A 14 1.95 6.61 8.50
C VAL A 14 0.96 6.36 9.63
N LYS A 15 -0.19 7.02 9.58
CA LYS A 15 -1.28 6.94 10.56
C LYS A 15 -2.63 6.75 9.87
N ALA A 16 -3.63 6.24 10.60
CA ALA A 16 -5.00 6.19 10.09
C ALA A 16 -5.52 7.60 9.78
N GLY A 17 -6.16 7.77 8.62
CA GLY A 17 -6.65 9.03 8.08
C GLY A 17 -5.64 9.83 7.26
N ASP A 18 -4.40 9.35 7.12
CA ASP A 18 -3.38 10.02 6.30
C ASP A 18 -3.61 9.69 4.81
N GLU A 19 -3.43 10.69 3.94
CA GLU A 19 -3.44 10.50 2.50
C GLU A 19 -2.04 10.10 2.05
N VAL A 20 -1.94 9.00 1.31
CA VAL A 20 -0.69 8.45 0.82
C VAL A 20 -0.74 8.27 -0.68
N SER A 21 0.35 8.60 -1.36
CA SER A 21 0.53 8.31 -2.78
C SER A 21 1.25 6.97 -2.95
N ILE A 22 0.88 6.24 -4.01
CA ILE A 22 1.51 4.98 -4.38
C ILE A 22 2.24 5.12 -5.71
N ILE A 23 3.43 4.53 -5.75
CA ILE A 23 4.22 4.37 -6.96
C ILE A 23 4.03 2.94 -7.45
N GLU A 24 3.57 2.80 -8.68
CA GLU A 24 3.52 1.52 -9.36
C GLU A 24 4.92 1.10 -9.81
N ARG A 25 5.25 -0.16 -9.53
CA ARG A 25 6.48 -0.81 -9.94
C ARG A 25 6.14 -2.01 -10.79
N GLU A 26 6.41 -1.91 -12.08
CA GLU A 26 6.22 -3.00 -13.03
C GLU A 26 7.33 -4.04 -12.87
N GLY A 27 6.94 -5.28 -12.56
CA GLY A 27 7.77 -6.47 -12.67
C GLY A 27 7.40 -7.30 -13.89
N THR A 28 8.14 -8.37 -14.15
CA THR A 28 8.04 -9.19 -15.38
C THR A 28 6.62 -9.71 -15.69
N SER A 29 5.81 -10.00 -14.68
CA SER A 29 4.41 -10.44 -14.84
C SER A 29 3.51 -9.99 -13.69
N SER A 30 3.97 -8.99 -12.93
CA SER A 30 3.31 -8.56 -11.70
C SER A 30 3.59 -7.09 -11.45
N TYR A 31 2.58 -6.38 -10.96
CA TYR A 31 2.65 -5.00 -10.50
C TYR A 31 2.79 -4.99 -8.98
N SER A 32 3.77 -4.28 -8.47
CA SER A 32 3.92 -4.02 -7.04
C SER A 32 3.70 -2.54 -6.78
N TYR A 33 3.19 -2.18 -5.62
CA TYR A 33 2.93 -0.78 -5.28
C TYR A 33 3.73 -0.40 -4.04
N ILE A 34 4.29 0.79 -4.05
CA ILE A 34 5.09 1.31 -2.93
C ILE A 34 4.47 2.63 -2.49
N ILE A 35 4.21 2.79 -1.19
CA ILE A 35 3.78 4.07 -0.62
C ILE A 35 4.96 5.03 -0.63
N ASP A 36 4.82 6.17 -1.30
CA ASP A 36 5.79 7.26 -1.29
C ASP A 36 5.67 8.08 0.01
N PRO A 37 6.78 8.35 0.74
CA PRO A 37 8.18 8.03 0.43
C PRO A 37 8.62 6.62 0.91
N ALA A 38 8.76 5.65 0.01
CA ALA A 38 9.22 4.26 0.24
C ALA A 38 8.91 3.66 1.63
N VAL A 39 7.70 3.92 2.14
CA VAL A 39 7.31 3.61 3.53
C VAL A 39 6.92 2.15 3.65
N ALA A 40 6.09 1.69 2.73
CA ALA A 40 5.50 0.37 2.74
C ALA A 40 5.36 -0.16 1.31
N MET A 41 5.40 -1.48 1.17
CA MET A 41 5.31 -2.16 -0.12
C MET A 41 4.15 -3.15 -0.10
N SER A 42 3.35 -3.15 -1.16
CA SER A 42 2.27 -4.10 -1.33
C SER A 42 2.77 -5.43 -1.91
N GLY A 43 1.88 -6.41 -1.97
CA GLY A 43 2.18 -7.68 -2.65
C GLY A 43 2.29 -7.56 -4.17
N CYS A 44 2.49 -8.70 -4.83
CA CYS A 44 2.47 -8.78 -6.29
C CYS A 44 1.03 -8.92 -6.80
N TYR A 45 0.57 -7.94 -7.57
CA TYR A 45 -0.73 -7.93 -8.24
C TYR A 45 -0.58 -8.33 -9.71
N THR A 46 -1.56 -9.05 -10.24
CA THR A 46 -1.61 -9.32 -11.69
C THR A 46 -2.21 -8.12 -12.42
N GLY A 47 -2.03 -8.01 -13.74
CA GLY A 47 -2.54 -6.87 -14.51
C GLY A 47 -4.06 -6.65 -14.43
N ARG A 48 -4.84 -7.66 -14.01
CA ARG A 48 -6.28 -7.52 -13.76
C ARG A 48 -6.60 -6.85 -12.41
N ASP A 49 -5.70 -7.03 -11.45
CA ASP A 49 -5.77 -6.47 -10.10
C ASP A 49 -4.96 -5.17 -9.98
N ARG A 50 -4.60 -4.55 -11.10
CA ARG A 50 -3.88 -3.28 -11.13
C ARG A 50 -4.71 -2.19 -10.46
N ILE A 51 -4.09 -1.43 -9.56
CA ILE A 51 -4.73 -0.26 -8.93
C ILE A 51 -4.62 0.88 -9.92
N LYS A 52 -5.75 1.48 -10.31
CA LYS A 52 -5.75 2.64 -11.22
C LYS A 52 -5.48 3.96 -10.50
N SER A 53 -5.89 4.05 -9.23
CA SER A 53 -5.70 5.22 -8.39
C SER A 53 -4.26 5.26 -7.85
N ASP A 54 -3.62 6.42 -7.95
CA ASP A 54 -2.27 6.67 -7.44
C ASP A 54 -2.28 7.26 -6.03
N HIS A 55 -3.45 7.60 -5.49
CA HIS A 55 -3.64 8.11 -4.14
C HIS A 55 -4.64 7.25 -3.37
N GLY A 56 -4.39 7.04 -2.08
CA GLY A 56 -5.28 6.32 -1.19
C GLY A 56 -5.24 6.87 0.24
N ILE A 57 -6.25 6.53 1.02
CA ILE A 57 -6.37 6.97 2.41
C ILE A 57 -6.06 5.80 3.33
N VAL A 58 -5.13 5.99 4.27
CA VAL A 58 -4.82 4.96 5.27
C VAL A 58 -6.02 4.75 6.16
N LYS A 59 -6.62 3.57 6.12
CA LYS A 59 -7.78 3.23 6.94
C LYS A 59 -7.36 2.85 8.35
N GLU A 60 -6.34 2.00 8.46
CA GLU A 60 -5.78 1.55 9.74
C GLU A 60 -4.36 1.01 9.57
N VAL A 61 -3.60 1.00 10.67
CA VAL A 61 -2.26 0.41 10.73
C VAL A 61 -2.27 -0.73 11.74
N LYS A 62 -2.09 -1.96 11.25
CA LYS A 62 -1.94 -3.17 12.04
C LYS A 62 -0.46 -3.41 12.35
N HIS A 63 -0.19 -4.01 13.49
CA HIS A 63 1.15 -4.47 13.86
C HIS A 63 1.05 -5.88 14.43
N ASN A 64 1.99 -6.73 14.04
CA ASN A 64 2.15 -8.08 14.56
C ASN A 64 3.63 -8.29 14.89
N ASP A 65 3.96 -9.40 15.55
CA ASP A 65 5.33 -9.82 15.86
C ASP A 65 6.24 -9.90 14.60
N ARG A 66 5.64 -10.09 13.42
CA ARG A 66 6.31 -10.19 12.12
C ARG A 66 6.53 -8.86 11.39
N GLY A 67 5.97 -7.75 11.86
CA GLY A 67 6.10 -6.43 11.24
C GLY A 67 4.81 -5.61 11.23
N TYR A 68 4.86 -4.50 10.49
CA TYR A 68 3.77 -3.53 10.39
C TYR A 68 3.03 -3.69 9.06
N TYR A 69 1.72 -3.52 9.10
CA TYR A 69 0.83 -3.68 7.96
C TYR A 69 -0.09 -2.46 7.90
N VAL A 70 -0.05 -1.73 6.81
CA VAL A 70 -0.83 -0.51 6.58
C VAL A 70 -1.95 -0.87 5.63
N ILE A 71 -3.20 -0.65 6.04
CA ILE A 71 -4.37 -0.84 5.18
C ILE A 71 -4.73 0.50 4.57
N VAL A 72 -4.62 0.60 3.25
CA VAL A 72 -4.93 1.79 2.48
C VAL A 72 -6.18 1.53 1.64
N GLU A 73 -7.12 2.46 1.67
CA GLU A 73 -8.34 2.45 0.87
C GLU A 73 -8.18 3.37 -0.34
N PHE A 74 -8.44 2.82 -1.52
CA PHE A 74 -8.40 3.54 -2.79
C PHE A 74 -9.82 3.75 -3.28
N ASP A 75 -10.13 5.00 -3.63
CA ASP A 75 -11.33 5.33 -4.38
C ASP A 75 -11.03 5.09 -5.87
N GLU A 76 -11.32 3.87 -6.31
CA GLU A 76 -11.35 3.39 -7.69
C GLU A 76 -12.68 2.70 -7.96
#